data_AF-A0A1Y1KAU5-F1
#
_entry.id   AF-A0A1Y1KAU5-F1
#
_cell.length_a   1.000
_cell.length_b   1.000
_cell.length_c   1.000
_cell.angle_alpha   90.00
_cell.angle_beta   90.00
_cell.angle_gamma   90.00
#
_symmetry.space_group_name_H-M   'P 1'
#
loop_
_entity.id
_entity.type
_entity.pdbx_description
1 polymer ?
#
loop_
_entity_poly.entity_id
_entity_poly.type
_entity_poly.pdbx_seq_one_letter_code
_entity_poly.pdbx_strand_id
1 'polypeptide(L)'
;RVSSEDMERVVQATGAVIQSTCSDILPEHLGTCGSFEERQIGGERFNFFEECPEAKSCTLVLRGGAEQFIAEVERSLHDAIMIVKRAIKSHMVVGGGGAVEMEISAYLHRFADKNISHKQQAIIKSFAKALEIIPRQLCDNAGFDATDILNKLRVEHRKGSTWAGVDFKNEGV
;
A
#
# COMPACT_ATOMS: atom_id res chain seq x y z
N ARG A 1 -10.95 -30.36 2.61
CA ARG A 1 -11.49 -29.44 3.65
C ARG A 1 -11.32 -28.04 3.09
N VAL A 2 -12.38 -27.23 3.06
CA VAL A 2 -12.36 -25.87 2.46
C VAL A 2 -12.22 -24.86 3.59
N SER A 3 -11.42 -23.80 3.39
CA SER A 3 -11.28 -22.72 4.36
C SER A 3 -12.53 -21.83 4.37
N SER A 4 -12.81 -21.16 5.48
CA SER A 4 -13.95 -20.21 5.54
C SER A 4 -13.77 -19.04 4.56
N GLU A 5 -12.54 -18.54 4.40
CA GLU A 5 -12.23 -17.46 3.47
C GLU A 5 -12.52 -17.86 2.00
N ASP A 6 -12.17 -19.09 1.62
CA ASP A 6 -12.44 -19.56 0.26
C ASP A 6 -13.94 -19.74 0.01
N MET A 7 -14.70 -20.18 1.03
CA MET A 7 -16.16 -20.22 0.94
C MET A 7 -16.76 -18.82 0.71
N GLU A 8 -16.29 -17.81 1.45
CA GLU A 8 -16.74 -16.43 1.27
C GLU A 8 -16.44 -15.90 -0.14
N ARG A 9 -15.24 -16.18 -0.68
CA ARG A 9 -14.85 -15.78 -2.05
C ARG A 9 -15.72 -16.46 -3.11
N VAL A 10 -16.02 -17.75 -2.95
CA VAL A 10 -16.88 -18.51 -3.88
C VAL A 10 -18.31 -17.99 -3.83
N VAL A 11 -18.84 -17.71 -2.64
CA VAL A 11 -20.18 -17.12 -2.45
C VAL A 11 -20.28 -15.77 -3.15
N GLN A 12 -19.30 -14.89 -2.95
CA GLN A 12 -19.28 -13.59 -3.61
C GLN A 12 -19.15 -13.67 -5.13
N ALA A 13 -18.41 -14.65 -5.67
CA ALA A 13 -18.23 -14.80 -7.11
C ALA A 13 -19.44 -15.43 -7.80
N THR A 14 -19.99 -16.49 -7.19
CA THR A 14 -21.00 -17.37 -7.82
C THR A 14 -22.44 -17.02 -7.45
N GLY A 15 -22.66 -16.21 -6.40
CA GLY A 15 -23.97 -15.89 -5.85
C GLY A 15 -24.57 -16.97 -4.94
N ALA A 16 -23.81 -18.03 -4.60
CA ALA A 16 -24.24 -19.08 -3.69
C ALA A 16 -24.52 -18.57 -2.27
N VAL A 17 -25.28 -19.32 -1.47
CA VAL A 17 -25.49 -19.04 -0.03
C VAL A 17 -24.90 -20.17 0.80
N ILE A 18 -24.13 -19.82 1.85
CA ILE A 18 -23.56 -20.80 2.79
C ILE A 18 -24.71 -21.50 3.54
N GLN A 19 -24.74 -22.83 3.46
CA GLN A 19 -25.69 -23.67 4.17
C GLN A 19 -25.00 -24.40 5.34
N SER A 20 -25.65 -24.43 6.50
CA SER A 20 -25.15 -25.11 7.70
C SER A 20 -25.71 -26.52 7.89
N THR A 21 -26.78 -26.86 7.17
CA THR A 21 -27.45 -28.15 7.19
C THR A 21 -27.50 -28.76 5.79
N CYS A 22 -27.74 -30.07 5.71
CA CYS A 22 -27.89 -30.80 4.45
C CYS A 22 -29.36 -30.97 4.03
N SER A 23 -30.29 -30.33 4.75
CA SER A 23 -31.74 -30.37 4.48
C SER A 23 -32.19 -29.05 3.83
N ASP A 24 -33.27 -29.08 3.05
CA ASP A 24 -33.89 -27.89 2.45
C ASP A 24 -32.95 -27.06 1.54
N ILE A 25 -32.04 -27.73 0.83
CA ILE A 25 -31.18 -27.09 -0.18
C ILE A 25 -32.02 -26.83 -1.43
N LEU A 26 -32.41 -25.57 -1.62
CA LEU A 26 -33.17 -25.10 -2.77
C LEU A 26 -32.23 -24.62 -3.89
N PRO A 27 -32.69 -24.61 -5.16
CA PRO A 27 -31.88 -24.11 -6.28
C PRO A 27 -31.39 -22.66 -6.11
N GLU A 28 -32.13 -21.83 -5.37
CA GLU A 28 -31.75 -20.44 -5.04
C GLU A 28 -30.53 -20.31 -4.12
N HIS A 29 -30.16 -21.39 -3.41
CA HIS A 29 -28.96 -21.42 -2.57
C HIS A 29 -27.69 -21.76 -3.36
N LEU A 30 -27.82 -22.28 -4.58
CA LEU A 30 -26.70 -22.74 -5.39
C LEU A 30 -26.12 -21.60 -6.21
N GLY A 31 -24.79 -21.53 -6.28
CA GLY A 31 -24.08 -20.59 -7.14
C GLY A 31 -23.91 -21.13 -8.56
N THR A 32 -23.71 -20.22 -9.51
CA THR A 32 -23.41 -20.55 -10.90
C THR A 32 -22.01 -20.05 -11.26
N CYS A 33 -21.27 -20.82 -12.07
CA CYS A 33 -20.00 -20.42 -12.68
C CYS A 33 -20.02 -20.82 -14.16
N GLY A 34 -19.27 -20.10 -15.01
CA GLY A 34 -19.19 -20.43 -16.43
C GLY A 34 -18.27 -21.62 -16.69
N SER A 35 -17.11 -21.65 -16.03
CA SER A 35 -16.16 -22.76 -16.12
C SER A 35 -15.68 -23.21 -14.73
N PHE A 36 -15.52 -24.53 -14.59
CA PHE A 36 -14.91 -25.17 -13.43
C PHE A 36 -13.77 -26.07 -13.89
N GLU A 37 -12.59 -25.88 -13.31
CA GLU A 37 -11.42 -26.69 -13.62
C GLU A 37 -10.60 -27.01 -12.36
N GLU A 38 -10.30 -28.29 -12.13
CA GLU A 38 -9.29 -28.70 -11.14
C GLU A 38 -7.92 -28.73 -11.84
N ARG A 39 -6.99 -27.87 -11.41
CA ARG A 39 -5.60 -27.88 -11.90
C ARG A 39 -4.65 -28.20 -10.76
N GLN A 40 -3.67 -29.06 -11.03
CA GLN A 40 -2.58 -29.30 -10.09
C GLN A 40 -1.45 -28.30 -10.33
N ILE A 41 -1.09 -27.54 -9.30
CA ILE A 41 -0.05 -26.51 -9.34
C ILE A 41 0.91 -26.74 -8.18
N GLY A 42 2.19 -26.95 -8.47
CA GLY A 42 3.20 -27.16 -7.42
C GLY A 42 3.00 -28.41 -6.57
N GLY A 43 2.26 -29.40 -7.08
CA GLY A 43 1.92 -30.63 -6.35
C GLY A 43 0.59 -30.57 -5.60
N GLU A 44 0.03 -29.37 -5.38
CA GLU A 44 -1.27 -29.16 -4.75
C GLU A 44 -2.38 -28.99 -5.80
N ARG A 45 -3.61 -29.39 -5.43
CA ARG A 45 -4.79 -29.30 -6.31
C ARG A 45 -5.57 -28.04 -5.99
N PHE A 46 -5.83 -27.25 -7.01
CA PHE A 46 -6.61 -26.02 -6.94
C PHE A 46 -7.87 -26.13 -7.79
N ASN A 47 -8.97 -25.63 -7.26
CA ASN A 47 -10.25 -25.54 -7.95
C ASN A 47 -10.43 -24.12 -8.50
N PHE A 48 -10.49 -24.00 -9.82
CA PHE A 48 -10.71 -22.74 -10.52
C PHE A 48 -12.18 -22.60 -10.86
N PHE A 49 -12.78 -21.52 -10.39
CA PHE A 49 -14.12 -21.08 -10.76
C PHE A 49 -13.96 -19.83 -11.60
N GLU A 50 -14.15 -19.94 -12.92
CA GLU A 50 -14.00 -18.82 -13.86
C GLU A 50 -15.36 -18.44 -14.46
N GLU A 51 -15.43 -17.24 -15.03
CA GLU A 51 -16.63 -16.71 -15.68
C GLU A 51 -17.87 -16.69 -14.76
N CYS A 52 -17.68 -16.39 -13.47
CA CYS A 52 -18.80 -16.33 -12.52
C CYS A 52 -19.63 -15.05 -12.71
N PRO A 53 -20.98 -15.10 -12.62
CA PRO A 53 -21.86 -13.98 -12.96
C PRO A 53 -21.65 -12.73 -12.11
N GLU A 54 -21.34 -12.89 -10.82
CA GLU A 54 -21.15 -11.81 -9.85
C GLU A 54 -19.67 -11.58 -9.51
N ALA A 55 -18.75 -12.04 -10.37
CA ALA A 55 -17.31 -11.98 -10.13
C ALA A 55 -16.80 -10.54 -9.94
N LYS A 56 -16.71 -10.10 -8.69
CA LYS A 56 -15.92 -8.95 -8.23
C LYS A 56 -14.61 -9.36 -7.58
N SER A 57 -14.39 -10.66 -7.42
CA SER A 57 -13.21 -11.25 -6.84
C SER A 57 -12.23 -11.71 -7.93
N CYS A 58 -10.94 -11.51 -7.67
CA CYS A 58 -9.85 -12.04 -8.47
C CYS A 58 -8.82 -12.63 -7.51
N THR A 59 -8.31 -13.82 -7.81
CA THR A 59 -7.33 -14.51 -6.98
C THR A 59 -6.03 -14.67 -7.77
N LEU A 60 -4.92 -14.21 -7.20
CA LEU A 60 -3.59 -14.37 -7.78
C LEU A 60 -2.90 -15.57 -7.13
N VAL A 61 -2.47 -16.54 -7.95
CA VAL A 61 -1.70 -17.70 -7.48
C VAL A 61 -0.21 -17.38 -7.59
N LEU A 62 0.46 -17.21 -6.45
CA LEU A 62 1.89 -16.94 -6.39
C LEU A 62 2.68 -18.25 -6.36
N ARG A 63 3.76 -18.31 -7.15
CA ARG A 63 4.70 -19.45 -7.17
C ARG A 63 6.11 -18.92 -7.04
N GLY A 64 6.88 -19.52 -6.14
CA GLY A 64 8.26 -19.12 -5.87
C GLY A 64 9.09 -20.30 -5.38
N GLY A 65 10.41 -20.12 -5.39
CA GLY A 65 11.35 -21.17 -4.97
C GLY A 65 11.48 -21.35 -3.46
N ALA A 66 11.06 -20.37 -2.65
CA ALA A 66 11.02 -20.48 -1.20
C ALA A 66 9.85 -19.69 -0.61
N GLU A 67 9.34 -20.15 0.53
CA GLU A 67 8.19 -19.57 1.23
C GLU A 67 8.44 -18.11 1.64
N GLN A 68 9.66 -17.78 2.08
CA GLN A 68 10.02 -16.41 2.48
C GLN A 68 9.93 -15.42 1.30
N PHE A 69 10.32 -15.87 0.09
CA PHE A 69 10.20 -15.05 -1.11
C PHE A 69 8.73 -14.86 -1.51
N ILE A 70 7.90 -15.90 -1.38
CA ILE A 70 6.46 -15.80 -1.67
C ILE A 70 5.80 -14.80 -0.71
N ALA A 71 6.12 -14.87 0.59
CA ALA A 71 5.61 -13.92 1.59
C ALA A 71 6.02 -12.46 1.31
N GLU A 72 7.24 -12.24 0.80
CA GLU A 72 7.68 -10.89 0.39
C GLU A 72 6.93 -10.38 -0.85
N VAL A 73 6.75 -11.26 -1.84
CA VAL A 73 6.01 -10.94 -3.07
C VAL A 73 4.54 -10.67 -2.77
N GLU A 74 3.92 -11.44 -1.88
CA GLU A 74 2.55 -11.22 -1.42
C GLU A 74 2.40 -9.82 -0.80
N ARG A 75 3.27 -9.45 0.13
CA ARG A 75 3.28 -8.11 0.73
C ARG A 75 3.46 -7.01 -0.31
N SER A 76 4.44 -7.17 -1.20
CA SER A 76 4.72 -6.21 -2.26
C SER A 76 3.52 -6.02 -3.22
N LEU A 77 2.85 -7.11 -3.59
CA LEU A 77 1.66 -7.07 -4.44
C LEU A 77 0.47 -6.44 -3.71
N HIS A 78 0.30 -6.76 -2.43
CA HIS A 78 -0.75 -6.16 -1.60
C HIS A 78 -0.61 -4.63 -1.59
N ASP A 79 0.59 -4.13 -1.32
CA ASP A 79 0.88 -2.69 -1.31
C ASP A 79 0.63 -2.06 -2.69
N ALA A 80 1.07 -2.71 -3.78
CA ALA A 80 0.84 -2.24 -5.15
C ALA A 80 -0.65 -2.13 -5.48
N ILE A 81 -1.44 -3.16 -5.16
CA ILE A 81 -2.90 -3.16 -5.37
C ILE A 81 -3.56 -2.04 -4.57
N MET A 82 -3.15 -1.85 -3.31
CA MET A 82 -3.70 -0.80 -2.45
C MET A 82 -3.39 0.61 -2.98
N ILE A 83 -2.18 0.85 -3.47
CA ILE A 83 -1.78 2.14 -4.06
C ILE A 83 -2.58 2.42 -5.33
N VAL A 84 -2.69 1.46 -6.24
CA VAL A 84 -3.47 1.61 -7.49
C VAL A 84 -4.94 1.86 -7.16
N LYS A 85 -5.53 1.10 -6.24
CA LYS A 85 -6.91 1.28 -5.77
C LYS A 85 -7.13 2.68 -5.21
N ARG A 86 -6.17 3.23 -4.45
CA ARG A 86 -6.25 4.58 -3.89
C ARG A 86 -6.13 5.65 -4.96
N ALA A 87 -5.23 5.49 -5.92
CA ALA A 87 -5.04 6.41 -7.04
C ALA A 87 -6.25 6.49 -7.98
N ILE A 88 -6.98 5.37 -8.16
CA ILE A 88 -8.24 5.36 -8.91
C ILE A 88 -9.33 6.13 -8.16
N LYS A 89 -9.38 6.03 -6.83
CA LYS A 89 -10.39 6.72 -6.01
C LYS A 89 -10.13 8.21 -5.82
N SER A 90 -8.87 8.64 -5.82
CA SER A 90 -8.48 10.03 -5.60
C SER A 90 -7.39 10.45 -6.55
N HIS A 91 -7.65 11.50 -7.32
CA HIS A 91 -6.71 12.04 -8.32
C HIS A 91 -5.75 13.10 -7.74
N MET A 92 -5.90 13.46 -6.47
CA MET A 92 -4.97 14.37 -5.79
C MET A 92 -3.82 13.57 -5.19
N VAL A 93 -2.72 13.49 -5.92
CA VAL A 93 -1.51 12.76 -5.53
C VAL A 93 -0.37 13.75 -5.30
N VAL A 94 0.48 13.45 -4.32
CA VAL A 94 1.65 14.24 -3.92
C VAL A 94 2.89 13.35 -3.91
N GLY A 95 4.08 13.96 -3.90
CA GLY A 95 5.34 13.23 -3.79
C GLY A 95 5.46 12.44 -2.48
N GLY A 96 6.01 11.24 -2.55
CA GLY A 96 6.27 10.37 -1.40
C GLY A 96 7.66 10.57 -0.80
N GLY A 97 8.15 9.58 -0.06
CA GLY A 97 9.55 9.56 0.44
C GLY A 97 9.90 10.70 1.40
N GLY A 98 8.91 11.28 2.08
CA GLY A 98 9.13 12.43 2.97
C GLY A 98 9.18 13.79 2.28
N ALA A 99 8.97 13.87 0.96
CA ALA A 99 9.04 15.13 0.20
C ALA A 99 8.02 16.17 0.68
N VAL A 100 6.80 15.74 0.98
CA VAL A 100 5.74 16.62 1.48
C VAL A 100 6.10 17.20 2.85
N GLU A 101 6.59 16.36 3.75
CA GLU A 101 7.01 16.75 5.09
C GLU A 101 8.17 17.75 5.04
N MET A 102 9.12 17.53 4.12
CA MET A 102 10.24 18.44 3.87
C MET A 102 9.78 19.78 3.30
N GLU A 103 8.85 19.80 2.34
CA GLU A 103 8.32 21.06 1.79
C GLU A 103 7.50 21.83 2.83
N ILE A 104 6.66 21.15 3.61
CA ILE A 104 5.89 21.78 4.69
C ILE A 104 6.85 22.32 5.76
N SER A 105 7.90 21.57 6.13
CA SER A 105 8.93 22.06 7.05
C SER A 105 9.60 23.33 6.51
N ALA A 106 10.02 23.33 5.24
CA ALA A 106 10.65 24.49 4.60
C ALA A 106 9.71 25.70 4.50
N TYR A 107 8.42 25.48 4.20
CA TYR A 107 7.40 26.51 4.19
C TYR A 107 7.20 27.11 5.60
N LEU A 108 7.02 26.26 6.62
CA LEU A 108 6.80 26.70 7.99
C LEU A 108 8.00 27.47 8.56
N HIS A 109 9.22 27.07 8.23
CA HIS A 109 10.42 27.82 8.57
C HIS A 109 10.38 29.23 7.96
N ARG A 110 10.09 29.35 6.65
CA ARG A 110 9.98 30.65 5.96
C ARG A 110 8.84 31.52 6.52
N PHE A 111 7.70 30.90 6.79
CA PHE A 111 6.53 31.56 7.36
C PHE A 111 6.82 32.10 8.77
N ALA A 112 7.45 31.29 9.62
CA ALA A 112 7.82 31.68 10.96
C ALA A 112 8.80 32.87 10.95
N ASP A 113 9.74 32.92 10.01
CA ASP A 113 10.73 34.00 9.90
C ASP A 113 10.14 35.33 9.40
N LYS A 114 9.16 35.28 8.51
CA LYS A 114 8.60 36.49 7.87
C LYS A 114 7.36 37.05 8.57
N ASN A 115 6.51 36.18 9.10
CA ASN A 115 5.13 36.55 9.43
C ASN A 115 4.81 36.47 10.92
N ILE A 116 5.68 35.88 11.75
CA ILE A 116 5.38 35.58 13.16
C ILE A 116 6.38 36.25 14.08
N SER A 117 5.88 36.90 15.13
CA SER A 117 6.69 37.66 16.07
C SER A 117 7.16 36.80 17.26
N HIS A 118 8.46 36.92 17.58
CA HIS A 118 9.10 36.54 18.84
C HIS A 118 8.82 35.12 19.34
N LYS A 119 7.86 34.93 20.26
CA LYS A 119 7.71 33.68 21.03
C LYS A 119 7.07 32.54 20.22
N GLN A 120 6.16 32.86 19.31
CA GLN A 120 5.47 31.85 18.50
C GLN A 120 6.36 31.28 17.39
N GLN A 121 7.40 32.02 16.97
CA GLN A 121 8.34 31.59 15.94
C GLN A 121 9.05 30.29 16.34
N ALA A 122 9.50 30.18 17.59
CA ALA A 122 10.19 28.99 18.09
C ALA A 122 9.29 27.74 18.08
N ILE A 123 8.00 27.91 18.38
CA ILE A 123 7.02 26.82 18.39
C ILE A 123 6.81 26.28 16.97
N ILE A 124 6.59 27.17 15.99
CA ILE A 124 6.37 26.77 14.60
C ILE A 124 7.62 26.10 14.02
N LYS A 125 8.81 26.61 14.32
CA LYS A 125 10.07 25.98 13.91
C LYS A 125 10.28 24.61 14.53
N SER A 126 9.86 24.42 15.79
CA SER A 126 9.93 23.12 16.46
C SER A 126 8.98 22.12 15.83
N PHE A 127 7.78 22.56 15.44
CA PHE A 127 6.82 21.73 14.69
C PHE A 127 7.35 21.37 13.30
N ALA A 128 7.92 22.32 12.57
CA ALA A 128 8.57 22.07 11.28
C ALA A 128 9.68 21.01 11.42
N LYS A 129 10.48 21.11 12.48
CA LYS A 129 11.53 20.14 12.80
C LYS A 129 10.99 18.74 13.09
N ALA A 130 9.83 18.64 13.74
CA ALA A 130 9.19 17.36 14.03
C ALA A 130 8.74 16.64 12.75
N LEU A 131 8.33 17.36 11.71
CA LEU A 131 7.96 16.76 10.42
C LEU A 131 9.16 16.08 9.74
N GLU A 132 10.37 16.60 9.93
CA GLU A 132 11.60 16.00 9.37
C GLU A 132 11.96 14.65 10.00
N ILE A 133 11.29 14.22 11.08
CA ILE A 133 11.50 12.90 11.69
C ILE A 133 11.01 11.78 10.75
N ILE A 134 9.99 12.03 9.93
CA ILE A 134 9.45 11.03 9.01
C ILE A 134 10.51 10.62 7.95
N PRO A 135 11.07 11.54 7.14
CA PRO A 135 12.16 11.20 6.22
C PRO A 135 13.43 10.72 6.93
N ARG A 136 13.70 11.19 8.16
CA ARG A 136 14.80 10.65 8.98
C ARG A 136 14.62 9.16 9.24
N GLN A 137 13.46 8.77 9.75
CA GLN A 137 13.18 7.39 10.10
C GLN A 137 13.17 6.49 8.86
N LEU A 138 12.73 7.00 7.71
CA LEU A 138 12.84 6.29 6.44
C LEU A 138 14.31 5.98 6.08
N CYS A 139 15.21 6.95 6.25
CA CYS A 139 16.65 6.74 6.04
C CYS A 139 17.23 5.74 7.05
N ASP A 140 16.90 5.88 8.34
CA ASP A 140 17.39 5.00 9.40
C ASP A 140 16.94 3.55 9.19
N ASN A 141 15.68 3.34 8.77
CA ASN A 141 15.15 2.02 8.44
C ASN A 141 15.81 1.40 7.21
N ALA A 142 16.26 2.23 6.26
CA ALA A 142 16.99 1.80 5.08
C ALA A 142 18.50 1.63 5.33
N GLY A 143 19.01 2.04 6.49
CA GLY A 143 20.43 1.99 6.84
C GLY A 143 21.27 3.11 6.23
N PHE A 144 20.66 4.19 5.74
CA PHE A 144 21.35 5.33 5.14
C PHE A 144 21.80 6.36 6.20
N ASP A 145 22.76 7.23 5.86
CA ASP A 145 23.08 8.39 6.69
C ASP A 145 21.96 9.44 6.58
N ALA A 146 21.01 9.37 7.50
CA ALA A 146 19.88 10.28 7.56
C ALA A 146 20.31 11.75 7.70
N THR A 147 21.48 12.03 8.30
CA THR A 147 21.94 13.41 8.49
C THR A 147 22.39 14.02 7.16
N ASP A 148 23.14 13.28 6.36
CA ASP A 148 23.57 13.72 5.03
C ASP A 148 22.36 13.90 4.08
N ILE A 149 21.49 12.89 4.00
CA ILE A 149 20.31 12.94 3.12
C ILE A 149 19.37 14.09 3.49
N LEU A 150 19.07 14.29 4.79
CA LEU A 150 18.22 15.41 5.21
C LEU A 150 18.84 16.77 4.89
N ASN A 151 20.15 16.91 4.98
CA ASN A 151 20.82 18.15 4.63
C ASN A 151 20.71 18.44 3.13
N LYS A 152 20.90 17.42 2.28
CA LYS A 152 20.68 17.52 0.83
C LYS A 152 19.23 17.88 0.49
N LEU A 153 18.26 17.19 1.11
CA LEU A 153 16.83 17.48 0.94
C LEU A 153 16.49 18.94 1.30
N ARG A 154 16.97 19.44 2.43
CA ARG A 154 16.75 20.86 2.81
C ARG A 154 17.29 21.84 1.77
N VAL A 155 18.42 21.53 1.13
CA VAL A 155 18.99 22.37 0.07
C VAL A 155 18.10 22.35 -1.17
N GLU A 156 17.63 21.18 -1.60
CA GLU A 156 16.76 21.04 -2.76
C GLU A 156 15.40 21.73 -2.57
N HIS A 157 14.76 21.57 -1.42
CA HIS A 157 13.51 22.27 -1.11
C HIS A 157 13.70 23.79 -1.03
N ARG A 158 14.87 24.28 -0.59
CA ARG A 158 15.20 25.72 -0.65
C ARG A 158 15.37 26.24 -2.07
N LYS A 159 15.84 25.39 -3.00
CA LYS A 159 15.94 25.72 -4.43
C LYS A 159 14.58 25.70 -5.15
N GLY A 160 13.54 25.16 -4.51
CA GLY A 160 12.18 25.08 -5.06
C GLY A 160 11.80 23.70 -5.60
N SER A 161 12.64 22.68 -5.39
CA SER A 161 12.33 21.29 -5.74
C SER A 161 11.33 20.70 -4.72
N THR A 162 10.03 20.94 -4.91
CA THR A 162 8.97 20.58 -3.95
C THR A 162 8.74 19.08 -3.77
N TRP A 163 9.18 18.27 -4.73
CA TRP A 163 8.97 16.81 -4.74
C TRP A 163 10.26 16.01 -4.54
N ALA A 164 11.35 16.67 -4.12
CA ALA A 164 12.57 15.98 -3.72
C ALA A 164 12.31 15.14 -2.46
N GLY A 165 12.65 13.86 -2.48
CA GLY A 165 12.34 12.92 -1.40
C GLY A 165 13.47 11.91 -1.22
N VAL A 166 13.35 10.99 -0.27
CA VAL A 166 14.36 9.94 -0.11
C VAL A 166 14.25 8.94 -1.25
N ASP A 167 15.33 8.79 -2.04
CA ASP A 167 15.44 7.74 -3.06
C ASP A 167 16.14 6.50 -2.49
N PHE A 168 15.37 5.43 -2.30
CA PHE A 168 15.84 4.15 -1.78
C PHE A 168 16.68 3.34 -2.78
N LYS A 169 16.66 3.68 -4.08
CA LYS A 169 17.44 2.94 -5.10
C LYS A 169 18.85 3.46 -5.24
N ASN A 170 19.01 4.78 -5.21
CA ASN A 170 20.30 5.44 -5.40
C ASN A 170 20.89 5.99 -4.09
N GLU A 171 20.25 5.70 -2.94
CA GLU A 171 20.66 6.16 -1.61
C GLU A 171 20.83 7.69 -1.57
N GLY A 172 19.82 8.40 -2.08
CA GLY A 172 19.94 9.82 -2.44
C GLY A 172 18.66 10.64 -2.26
N VAL A 173 18.58 11.73 -3.03
CA VAL A 173 17.49 12.71 -3.07
C VAL A 173 16.85 12.74 -4.45
#